data_AF-A0A4R6IF45-F1
#
_entry.id   AF-A0A4R6IF45-F1
#
_cell.length_a   1.000
_cell.length_b   1.000
_cell.length_c   1.000
_cell.angle_alpha   90.00
_cell.angle_beta   90.00
_cell.angle_gamma   90.00
#
_symmetry.space_group_name_H-M   'P 1'
#
loop_
_entity.id
_entity.type
_entity.pdbx_description
1 polymer ?
#
loop_
_entity_poly.entity_id
_entity_poly.type
_entity_poly.pdbx_seq_one_letter_code
_entity_poly.pdbx_strand_id
1 'polypeptide(L)'
;METYLFVGHLVALVCLLGMYLHNRNKIFFNPLFLLKKKDQKIKIEENWKKLNYIEFYTLSSLKRMKDKYWLLFSILIIFLFFSVFLPIFYISFFQFVILWIPIVMIISSLIYQFIILFLDIQFYKVFKIQDVETKIFLKLNNDKFDDILNEQLIKIKKYKFEDQINLKNIVSDRRIKFQLNYFKKRLKLTDGKISKFSIVREAVTNNIQWSHTYADPTNYTKYFEYLIYVEAGFIEI
;
A
#
# COMPACT_ATOMS: atom_id res chain seq x y z
N MET A 1 -36.81 -26.22 -4.31
CA MET A 1 -36.55 -24.83 -3.84
C MET A 1 -35.56 -24.83 -2.68
N GLU A 2 -35.74 -25.70 -1.70
CA GLU A 2 -34.92 -25.83 -0.48
C GLU A 2 -33.44 -26.22 -0.70
N THR A 3 -33.18 -27.20 -1.55
CA THR A 3 -31.80 -27.60 -1.93
C THR A 3 -31.04 -26.47 -2.61
N TYR A 4 -31.72 -25.65 -3.42
CA TYR A 4 -31.12 -24.47 -4.06
C TYR A 4 -30.73 -23.39 -3.04
N LEU A 5 -31.47 -23.26 -1.94
CA LEU A 5 -31.18 -22.29 -0.88
C LEU A 5 -29.96 -22.72 -0.06
N PHE A 6 -29.85 -24.01 0.27
CA PHE A 6 -28.66 -24.56 0.93
C PHE A 6 -27.41 -24.47 0.04
N VAL A 7 -27.52 -24.87 -1.23
CA VAL A 7 -26.41 -24.74 -2.20
C VAL A 7 -26.02 -23.28 -2.39
N GLY A 8 -26.98 -22.36 -2.48
CA GLY A 8 -26.73 -20.92 -2.56
C GLY A 8 -25.98 -20.37 -1.33
N HIS A 9 -26.33 -20.83 -0.13
CA HIS A 9 -25.62 -20.47 1.11
C HIS A 9 -24.16 -20.95 1.11
N LEU A 10 -23.91 -22.21 0.72
CA LEU A 10 -22.55 -22.74 0.62
C LEU A 10 -21.71 -21.97 -0.41
N VAL A 11 -22.28 -21.66 -1.58
CA VAL A 11 -21.61 -20.84 -2.60
C VAL A 11 -21.29 -19.45 -2.05
N ALA A 12 -22.21 -18.82 -1.32
CA ALA A 12 -21.97 -17.52 -0.70
C ALA A 12 -20.81 -17.56 0.31
N LEU A 13 -20.74 -18.59 1.17
CA LEU A 13 -19.62 -18.77 2.10
C LEU A 13 -18.29 -18.94 1.36
N VAL A 14 -18.24 -19.76 0.30
CA VAL A 14 -17.01 -19.93 -0.51
C VAL A 14 -16.59 -18.64 -1.19
N CYS A 15 -17.53 -17.87 -1.74
CA CYS A 15 -17.25 -16.56 -2.33
C CYS A 15 -16.72 -15.58 -1.29
N LEU A 16 -17.32 -15.52 -0.11
CA LEU A 16 -16.84 -14.69 1.00
C LEU A 16 -15.41 -15.07 1.40
N LEU A 17 -15.06 -16.35 1.44
CA LEU A 17 -13.71 -16.79 1.78
C LEU A 17 -12.70 -16.40 0.70
N GLY A 18 -13.06 -16.61 -0.56
CA GLY A 18 -12.23 -16.20 -1.70
C GLY A 18 -11.97 -14.69 -1.68
N MET A 19 -13.00 -13.89 -1.42
CA MET A 19 -12.87 -12.43 -1.27
C MET A 19 -12.00 -12.05 -0.08
N TYR A 20 -12.18 -12.70 1.08
CA TYR A 20 -11.37 -12.46 2.26
C TYR A 20 -9.90 -12.75 2.00
N LEU A 21 -9.58 -13.94 1.48
CA LEU A 21 -8.22 -14.35 1.15
C LEU A 21 -7.59 -13.45 0.08
N HIS A 22 -8.37 -13.05 -0.93
CA HIS A 22 -7.90 -12.12 -1.97
C HIS A 22 -7.57 -10.74 -1.38
N ASN A 23 -8.46 -10.17 -0.57
CA ASN A 23 -8.26 -8.86 0.06
C ASN A 23 -7.08 -8.91 1.03
N ARG A 24 -7.00 -9.94 1.87
CA ARG A 24 -5.86 -10.19 2.77
C ARG A 24 -4.55 -10.24 1.99
N ASN A 25 -4.47 -11.06 0.93
CA ASN A 25 -3.25 -11.17 0.15
C ASN A 25 -2.87 -9.86 -0.56
N LYS A 26 -3.86 -9.16 -1.11
CA LYS A 26 -3.63 -7.89 -1.79
C LYS A 26 -3.23 -6.76 -0.82
N ILE A 27 -3.67 -6.77 0.44
CA ILE A 27 -3.29 -5.74 1.44
C ILE A 27 -1.88 -5.99 1.99
N PHE A 28 -1.47 -7.26 2.15
CA PHE A 28 -0.22 -7.61 2.83
C PHE A 28 0.93 -7.96 1.90
N PHE A 29 0.69 -8.71 0.83
CA PHE A 29 1.74 -9.15 -0.10
C PHE A 29 1.85 -8.29 -1.36
N ASN A 30 0.91 -7.37 -1.59
CA ASN A 30 1.10 -6.30 -2.55
C ASN A 30 1.43 -5.02 -1.75
N PRO A 31 2.67 -4.51 -1.83
CA PRO A 31 3.04 -3.27 -1.12
C PRO A 31 2.23 -2.04 -1.59
N LEU A 32 1.43 -2.20 -2.65
CA LEU A 32 0.62 -1.16 -3.27
C LEU A 32 -0.83 -1.63 -3.46
N PHE A 33 -1.69 -1.35 -2.50
CA PHE A 33 -3.13 -1.25 -2.77
C PHE A 33 -3.41 0.05 -3.53
N LEU A 34 -2.92 0.10 -4.77
CA LEU A 34 -3.25 1.01 -5.89
C LEU A 34 -2.16 0.74 -6.94
N LEU A 35 -2.44 -0.17 -7.88
CA LEU A 35 -1.91 -0.23 -9.25
C LEU A 35 -2.21 -1.62 -9.85
N LYS A 36 -3.49 -1.87 -10.17
CA LYS A 36 -3.77 -2.68 -11.37
C LYS A 36 -3.54 -1.77 -12.56
N LYS A 37 -2.35 -1.81 -13.15
CA LYS A 37 -2.15 -1.33 -14.52
C LYS A 37 -1.49 -2.43 -15.32
N LYS A 38 -2.33 -3.23 -15.98
CA LYS A 38 -1.86 -4.16 -17.01
C LYS A 38 -1.35 -3.41 -18.25
N ASP A 39 -1.53 -2.08 -18.33
CA ASP A 39 -1.04 -1.25 -19.44
C ASP A 39 0.04 -0.20 -19.06
N GLN A 40 0.70 -0.33 -17.90
CA GLN A 40 1.90 0.49 -17.59
C GLN A 40 3.15 -0.34 -17.25
N LYS A 41 3.08 -1.66 -17.45
CA LYS A 41 4.04 -2.59 -16.86
C LYS A 41 5.43 -2.60 -17.50
N ILE A 42 5.61 -2.08 -18.70
CA ILE A 42 6.90 -2.24 -19.40
C ILE A 42 7.89 -1.10 -19.11
N LYS A 43 7.46 0.08 -18.65
CA LYS A 43 8.36 1.19 -18.27
C LYS A 43 8.54 1.42 -16.77
N ILE A 44 7.61 0.93 -15.93
CA ILE A 44 7.68 1.12 -14.48
C ILE A 44 8.49 0.00 -13.81
N GLU A 45 8.44 -1.24 -14.30
CA GLU A 45 9.21 -2.35 -13.72
C GLU A 45 10.74 -2.20 -13.91
N GLU A 46 11.19 -1.65 -15.04
CA GLU A 46 12.61 -1.29 -15.23
C GLU A 46 13.07 -0.11 -14.35
N ASN A 47 12.19 0.87 -14.13
CA ASN A 47 12.47 1.97 -13.20
C ASN A 47 12.39 1.54 -11.73
N TRP A 48 11.52 0.58 -11.39
CA TRP A 48 11.38 0.01 -10.04
C TRP A 48 12.54 -0.90 -9.66
N LYS A 49 13.02 -1.75 -10.57
CA LYS A 49 14.24 -2.54 -10.32
C LYS A 49 15.50 -1.68 -10.17
N LYS A 50 15.50 -0.44 -10.70
CA LYS A 50 16.58 0.55 -10.51
C LYS A 50 16.39 1.47 -9.30
N LEU A 51 15.16 1.60 -8.78
CA LEU A 51 14.86 2.34 -7.57
C LEU A 51 14.73 1.35 -6.41
N ASN A 52 15.86 0.98 -5.83
CA ASN A 52 15.90 0.37 -4.50
C ASN A 52 14.93 1.16 -3.59
N TYR A 53 13.87 0.50 -3.11
CA TYR A 53 12.86 1.11 -2.27
C TYR A 53 13.47 1.30 -0.87
N ILE A 54 14.13 2.45 -0.69
CA ILE A 54 14.76 2.80 0.57
C ILE A 54 13.67 3.35 1.50
N GLU A 55 13.18 2.50 2.40
CA GLU A 55 12.31 2.90 3.50
C GLU A 55 13.06 2.89 4.83
N PHE A 56 12.62 3.75 5.75
CA PHE A 56 13.24 3.96 7.05
C PHE A 56 12.25 3.73 8.18
N TYR A 57 12.78 3.40 9.35
CA TYR A 57 11.99 3.28 10.56
C TYR A 57 11.63 4.69 11.06
N THR A 58 10.40 5.12 10.79
CA THR A 58 9.87 6.47 11.08
C THR A 58 8.48 6.36 11.72
N LEU A 59 8.00 7.44 12.35
CA LEU A 59 6.63 7.51 12.87
C LEU A 59 5.58 7.24 11.79
N SER A 60 5.82 7.69 10.56
CA SER A 60 4.94 7.42 9.42
C SER A 60 4.92 5.95 9.01
N SER A 61 6.06 5.25 8.98
CA SER A 61 6.08 3.82 8.66
C SER A 61 5.45 3.00 9.78
N LEU A 62 5.64 3.38 11.05
CA LEU A 62 4.94 2.80 12.19
C LEU A 62 3.42 2.96 12.10
N LYS A 63 2.95 4.16 11.77
CA LYS A 63 1.53 4.43 11.58
C LYS A 63 0.95 3.59 10.43
N ARG A 64 1.63 3.54 9.28
CA ARG A 64 1.20 2.71 8.13
C ARG A 64 1.14 1.23 8.49
N MET A 65 2.12 0.73 9.24
CA MET A 65 2.08 -0.65 9.74
C MET A 65 0.83 -0.84 10.60
N LYS A 66 0.61 0.00 11.63
CA LYS A 66 -0.58 -0.03 12.49
C LYS A 66 -1.90 0.01 11.72
N ASP A 67 -2.02 0.90 10.73
CA ASP A 67 -3.25 1.06 9.94
C ASP A 67 -3.57 -0.20 9.11
N LYS A 68 -2.55 -0.91 8.59
CA LYS A 68 -2.73 -2.20 7.91
C LYS A 68 -3.35 -3.26 8.84
N TYR A 69 -2.92 -3.31 10.11
CA TYR A 69 -3.53 -4.23 11.09
C TYR A 69 -4.99 -3.89 11.36
N TRP A 70 -5.29 -2.61 11.60
CA TRP A 70 -6.65 -2.18 11.89
C TRP A 70 -7.60 -2.45 10.72
N LEU A 71 -7.13 -2.26 9.49
CA LEU A 71 -7.90 -2.56 8.29
C LEU A 71 -8.16 -4.07 8.15
N LEU A 72 -7.14 -4.92 8.35
CA LEU A 72 -7.32 -6.39 8.34
C LEU A 72 -8.35 -6.83 9.39
N PHE A 73 -8.19 -6.33 10.62
CA PHE A 73 -9.08 -6.67 11.72
C PHE A 73 -10.52 -6.24 11.45
N SER A 74 -10.70 -5.05 10.86
CA SER A 74 -12.02 -4.55 10.46
C SER A 74 -12.64 -5.42 9.36
N ILE A 75 -11.84 -5.82 8.35
CA ILE A 75 -12.27 -6.73 7.29
C ILE A 75 -12.71 -8.07 7.88
N LEU A 76 -11.91 -8.65 8.78
CA LEU A 76 -12.24 -9.89 9.47
C LEU A 76 -13.58 -9.79 10.22
N ILE A 77 -13.78 -8.73 11.01
CA ILE A 77 -15.05 -8.50 11.73
C ILE A 77 -16.22 -8.46 10.76
N ILE A 78 -16.09 -7.74 9.65
CA ILE A 78 -17.14 -7.65 8.62
C ILE A 78 -17.46 -9.04 8.07
N PHE A 79 -16.45 -9.85 7.74
CA PHE A 79 -16.66 -11.19 7.21
C PHE A 79 -17.30 -12.14 8.22
N LEU A 80 -16.88 -12.10 9.50
CA LEU A 80 -17.51 -12.88 10.57
C LEU A 80 -18.98 -12.46 10.74
N PHE A 81 -19.26 -11.16 10.75
CA PHE A 81 -20.62 -10.63 10.85
C PHE A 81 -21.52 -11.12 9.71
N PHE A 82 -21.08 -10.99 8.45
CA PHE A 82 -21.85 -11.46 7.29
C PHE A 82 -22.12 -12.97 7.32
N SER A 83 -21.18 -13.77 7.83
CA SER A 83 -21.35 -15.21 7.94
C SER A 83 -22.44 -15.61 8.97
N VAL A 84 -22.61 -14.84 10.05
CA VAL A 84 -23.67 -15.05 11.06
C VAL A 84 -25.01 -14.49 10.58
N PHE A 85 -24.98 -13.36 9.86
CA PHE A 85 -26.19 -12.65 9.47
C PHE A 85 -26.99 -13.38 8.39
N LEU A 86 -26.30 -14.08 7.46
CA LEU A 86 -26.97 -14.79 6.36
C LEU A 86 -28.01 -15.83 6.84
N PRO A 87 -27.67 -16.73 7.80
CA PRO A 87 -28.63 -17.66 8.38
C PRO A 87 -29.78 -16.97 9.14
N ILE A 88 -29.49 -15.92 9.92
CA ILE A 88 -30.49 -15.20 10.72
C ILE A 88 -31.51 -14.48 9.82
N PHE A 89 -31.03 -13.82 8.78
CA PHE A 89 -31.88 -13.16 7.78
C PHE A 89 -32.80 -14.18 7.11
N TYR A 90 -32.28 -15.34 6.75
CA TYR A 90 -33.05 -16.41 6.15
C TYR A 90 -34.17 -16.92 7.07
N ILE A 91 -33.87 -17.19 8.34
CA ILE A 91 -34.86 -17.62 9.35
C ILE A 91 -35.96 -16.58 9.56
N SER A 92 -35.61 -15.30 9.51
CA SER A 92 -36.54 -14.20 9.79
C SER A 92 -37.54 -13.94 8.66
N PHE A 93 -37.15 -14.19 7.41
CA PHE A 93 -37.97 -13.88 6.22
C PHE A 93 -38.73 -15.08 5.66
N PHE A 94 -38.18 -16.29 5.78
CA PHE A 94 -38.79 -17.51 5.23
C PHE A 94 -39.42 -18.31 6.37
N GLN A 95 -40.56 -17.84 6.88
CA GLN A 95 -41.32 -18.42 8.01
C GLN A 95 -41.87 -19.84 7.77
N PHE A 96 -41.57 -20.48 6.64
CA PHE A 96 -42.13 -21.77 6.23
C PHE A 96 -41.05 -22.73 5.73
N VAL A 97 -40.17 -23.27 6.58
CA VAL A 97 -39.39 -24.46 6.20
C VAL A 97 -38.99 -25.29 7.42
N ILE A 98 -39.05 -26.62 7.25
CA ILE A 98 -38.46 -27.70 8.04
C ILE A 98 -37.24 -27.22 8.86
N LEU A 99 -37.29 -27.40 10.19
CA LEU A 99 -36.30 -26.95 11.18
C LEU A 99 -34.83 -27.27 10.80
N TRP A 100 -34.63 -28.37 10.06
CA TRP A 100 -33.31 -28.87 9.67
C TRP A 100 -32.51 -27.93 8.75
N ILE A 101 -33.14 -27.18 7.84
CA ILE A 101 -32.39 -26.32 6.89
C ILE A 101 -31.71 -25.13 7.61
N PRO A 102 -32.42 -24.35 8.45
CA PRO A 102 -31.80 -23.37 9.33
C PRO A 102 -30.68 -23.95 10.20
N ILE A 103 -30.89 -25.13 10.79
CA ILE A 103 -29.88 -25.79 11.63
C ILE A 103 -28.61 -26.07 10.82
N VAL A 104 -28.74 -26.64 9.62
CA VAL A 104 -27.61 -26.94 8.75
C VAL A 104 -26.89 -25.67 8.30
N MET A 105 -27.61 -24.58 7.99
CA MET A 105 -27.02 -23.28 7.63
C MET A 105 -26.26 -22.64 8.79
N ILE A 106 -26.77 -22.77 10.02
CA ILE A 106 -26.08 -22.31 11.24
C ILE A 106 -24.81 -23.12 11.44
N ILE A 107 -24.89 -24.45 11.35
CA ILE A 107 -23.73 -25.35 11.52
C ILE A 107 -22.66 -25.05 10.45
N SER A 108 -23.03 -24.89 9.17
CA SER A 108 -22.08 -24.55 8.11
C SER A 108 -21.43 -23.19 8.33
N SER A 109 -22.18 -22.21 8.84
CA SER A 109 -21.65 -20.88 9.17
C SER A 109 -20.69 -20.91 10.36
N LEU A 110 -20.97 -21.74 11.37
CA LEU A 110 -20.06 -21.93 12.51
C LEU A 110 -18.76 -22.62 12.08
N ILE A 111 -18.83 -23.70 11.30
CA ILE A 111 -17.65 -24.38 10.74
C ILE A 111 -16.82 -23.39 9.92
N TYR A 112 -17.48 -22.58 9.11
CA TYR A 112 -16.84 -21.54 8.31
C TYR A 112 -16.09 -20.50 9.16
N GLN A 113 -16.69 -20.05 10.26
CA GLN A 113 -16.03 -19.14 11.20
C GLN A 113 -14.80 -19.77 11.84
N PHE A 114 -14.87 -21.04 12.24
CA PHE A 114 -13.70 -21.77 12.75
C PHE A 114 -12.58 -21.84 11.72
N ILE A 115 -12.91 -22.09 10.45
CA ILE A 115 -11.93 -22.11 9.35
C ILE A 115 -11.27 -20.73 9.19
N ILE A 116 -12.05 -19.65 9.13
CA ILE A 116 -11.50 -18.28 9.04
C ILE A 116 -10.59 -17.98 10.22
N LEU A 117 -11.06 -18.25 11.44
CA LEU A 117 -10.32 -17.95 12.67
C LEU A 117 -9.00 -18.73 12.72
N PHE A 118 -9.01 -20.00 12.32
CA PHE A 118 -7.79 -20.80 12.21
C PHE A 118 -6.82 -20.24 11.16
N LEU A 119 -7.31 -19.90 9.96
CA LEU A 119 -6.50 -19.31 8.90
C LEU A 119 -5.89 -17.97 9.33
N ASP A 120 -6.59 -17.22 10.18
CA ASP A 120 -6.11 -15.94 10.70
C ASP A 120 -5.10 -16.09 11.83
N ILE A 121 -5.24 -17.10 12.69
CA ILE A 121 -4.20 -17.42 13.68
C ILE A 121 -2.89 -17.77 12.95
N GLN A 122 -2.96 -18.61 11.91
CA GLN A 122 -1.80 -18.96 11.11
C GLN A 122 -1.21 -17.74 10.40
N PHE A 123 -2.07 -16.94 9.77
CA PHE A 123 -1.65 -15.70 9.13
C PHE A 123 -1.00 -14.73 10.11
N TYR A 124 -1.58 -14.53 11.30
CA TYR A 124 -1.06 -13.64 12.33
C TYR A 124 0.35 -14.05 12.79
N LYS A 125 0.63 -15.36 12.91
CA LYS A 125 1.96 -15.85 13.22
C LYS A 125 2.98 -15.48 12.14
N VAL A 126 2.66 -15.78 10.87
CA VAL A 126 3.52 -15.45 9.72
C VAL A 126 3.74 -13.94 9.63
N PHE A 127 2.64 -13.19 9.79
CA PHE A 127 2.64 -11.76 9.72
C PHE A 127 3.49 -11.13 10.85
N LYS A 128 3.44 -11.66 12.08
CA LYS A 128 4.28 -11.19 13.20
C LYS A 128 5.78 -11.38 12.92
N ILE A 129 6.15 -12.48 12.26
CA ILE A 129 7.55 -12.73 11.85
C ILE A 129 7.97 -11.68 10.81
N GLN A 130 7.15 -11.46 9.78
CA GLN A 130 7.41 -10.45 8.75
C GLN A 130 7.50 -9.03 9.32
N ASP A 131 6.68 -8.68 10.31
CA ASP A 131 6.75 -7.38 10.99
C ASP A 131 8.09 -7.22 11.72
N VAL A 132 8.59 -8.26 12.39
CA VAL A 132 9.92 -8.23 13.03
C VAL A 132 11.03 -8.07 12.00
N GLU A 133 11.01 -8.86 10.93
CA GLU A 133 11.99 -8.77 9.85
C GLU A 133 11.98 -7.38 9.19
N THR A 134 10.79 -6.84 8.91
CA THR A 134 10.61 -5.50 8.36
C THR A 134 11.19 -4.45 9.31
N LYS A 135 10.93 -4.54 10.61
CA LYS A 135 11.49 -3.62 11.60
C LYS A 135 13.02 -3.68 11.66
N ILE A 136 13.60 -4.87 11.59
CA ILE A 136 15.06 -5.06 11.55
C ILE A 136 15.62 -4.41 10.28
N PHE A 137 15.04 -4.70 9.12
CA PHE A 137 15.43 -4.11 7.85
C PHE A 137 15.37 -2.57 7.87
N LEU A 138 14.27 -2.01 8.36
CA LEU A 138 14.09 -0.56 8.47
C LEU A 138 15.10 0.09 9.43
N LYS A 139 15.45 -0.59 10.55
CA LYS A 139 16.49 -0.13 11.47
C LYS A 139 17.87 -0.17 10.83
N LEU A 140 18.21 -1.24 10.12
CA LEU A 140 19.48 -1.35 9.39
C LEU A 140 19.63 -0.23 8.35
N ASN A 141 18.53 0.17 7.68
CA ASN A 141 18.56 1.33 6.79
C ASN A 141 18.79 2.64 7.54
N ASN A 142 18.21 2.81 8.73
CA ASN A 142 18.51 3.96 9.58
C ASN A 142 19.99 4.00 9.98
N ASP A 143 20.57 2.86 10.34
CA ASP A 143 21.99 2.76 10.73
C ASP A 143 22.93 3.08 9.56
N LYS A 144 22.54 2.71 8.34
CA LYS A 144 23.27 3.00 7.08
C LYS A 144 22.83 4.29 6.39
N PHE A 145 22.08 5.15 7.08
CA PHE A 145 21.44 6.30 6.45
C PHE A 145 22.42 7.22 5.72
N ASP A 146 23.56 7.53 6.34
CA ASP A 146 24.53 8.47 5.77
C ASP A 146 25.16 7.93 4.49
N ASP A 147 25.49 6.64 4.44
CA ASP A 147 26.00 5.98 3.23
C ASP A 147 24.98 6.02 2.10
N ILE A 148 23.71 5.70 2.43
CA ILE A 148 22.60 5.72 1.49
C ILE A 148 22.36 7.14 0.95
N LEU A 149 22.37 8.13 1.83
CA LEU A 149 22.20 9.53 1.46
C LEU A 149 23.35 9.97 0.54
N ASN A 150 24.59 9.66 0.88
CA ASN A 150 25.77 10.00 0.09
C ASN A 150 25.71 9.41 -1.32
N GLU A 151 25.32 8.14 -1.46
CA GLU A 151 25.14 7.49 -2.76
C GLU A 151 24.10 8.22 -3.62
N GLN A 152 22.94 8.58 -3.03
CA GLN A 152 21.92 9.35 -3.74
C GLN A 152 22.38 10.75 -4.12
N LEU A 153 23.12 11.44 -3.24
CA LEU A 153 23.65 12.76 -3.52
C LEU A 153 24.68 12.72 -4.66
N ILE A 154 25.55 11.71 -4.71
CA ILE A 154 26.49 11.51 -5.83
C ILE A 154 25.74 11.34 -7.15
N LYS A 155 24.66 10.55 -7.15
CA LYS A 155 23.81 10.35 -8.33
C LYS A 155 23.18 11.66 -8.80
N ILE A 156 22.55 12.41 -7.88
CA ILE A 156 21.79 13.61 -8.19
C ILE A 156 22.70 14.76 -8.63
N LYS A 157 23.87 14.93 -7.99
CA LYS A 157 24.86 15.94 -8.39
C LYS A 157 25.42 15.71 -9.80
N LYS A 158 25.31 14.49 -10.34
CA LYS A 158 25.71 14.16 -11.72
C LYS A 158 24.62 14.41 -12.75
N TYR A 159 23.43 14.85 -12.35
CA TYR A 159 22.36 15.17 -13.31
C TYR A 159 22.79 16.31 -14.22
N LYS A 160 22.84 16.02 -15.52
CA LYS A 160 22.95 17.02 -16.58
C LYS A 160 21.55 17.29 -17.12
N PHE A 161 21.17 18.56 -17.15
CA PHE A 161 19.94 19.04 -17.77
C PHE A 161 20.30 19.56 -19.16
N GLU A 162 19.54 19.16 -20.18
CA GLU A 162 19.79 19.62 -21.55
C GLU A 162 19.45 21.11 -21.68
N ASP A 163 20.34 21.91 -22.29
CA ASP A 163 20.20 23.37 -22.40
C ASP A 163 18.93 23.81 -23.15
N GLN A 164 18.39 22.94 -24.01
CA GLN A 164 17.15 23.18 -24.76
C GLN A 164 15.90 23.16 -23.86
N ILE A 165 16.02 22.64 -22.64
CA ILE A 165 14.93 22.54 -21.69
C ILE A 165 14.89 23.81 -20.86
N ASN A 166 13.91 24.65 -21.14
CA ASN A 166 13.65 25.82 -20.33
C ASN A 166 13.22 25.37 -18.92
N LEU A 167 14.15 25.39 -17.96
CA LEU A 167 13.89 25.01 -16.56
C LEU A 167 12.73 25.82 -15.96
N LYS A 168 12.52 27.07 -16.41
CA LYS A 168 11.36 27.88 -16.01
C LYS A 168 10.04 27.24 -16.45
N ASN A 169 10.01 26.53 -17.58
CA ASN A 169 8.83 25.78 -18.04
C ASN A 169 8.54 24.58 -17.14
N ILE A 170 9.57 23.85 -16.67
CA ILE A 170 9.38 22.73 -15.75
C ILE A 170 8.84 23.22 -14.40
N VAL A 171 9.41 24.29 -13.84
CA VAL A 171 8.95 24.86 -12.55
C VAL A 171 7.54 25.43 -12.65
N SER A 172 7.18 26.00 -13.80
CA SER A 172 5.85 26.58 -14.02
C SER A 172 4.78 25.54 -14.37
N ASP A 173 5.16 24.30 -14.68
CA ASP A 173 4.21 23.21 -14.86
C ASP A 173 3.32 23.06 -13.62
N ARG A 174 2.01 23.07 -13.85
CA ARG A 174 1.00 23.06 -12.77
C ARG A 174 1.17 21.85 -11.85
N ARG A 175 1.51 20.67 -12.38
CA ARG A 175 1.64 19.43 -11.60
C ARG A 175 2.92 19.44 -10.79
N ILE A 176 4.03 19.86 -11.40
CA ILE A 176 5.31 20.05 -10.69
C ILE A 176 5.13 21.04 -9.55
N LYS A 177 4.56 22.21 -9.82
CA LYS A 177 4.29 23.24 -8.81
C LYS A 177 3.41 22.72 -7.67
N PHE A 178 2.33 21.99 -8.00
CA PHE A 178 1.44 21.41 -7.01
C PHE A 178 2.16 20.39 -6.11
N GLN A 179 2.87 19.43 -6.71
CA GLN A 179 3.62 18.41 -5.96
C GLN A 179 4.72 19.03 -5.12
N LEU A 180 5.50 19.95 -5.70
CA LEU A 180 6.58 20.65 -5.01
C LEU A 180 6.05 21.41 -3.80
N ASN A 181 4.97 22.19 -3.94
CA ASN A 181 4.37 22.92 -2.83
C ASN A 181 3.85 22.00 -1.72
N TYR A 182 3.20 20.89 -2.10
CA TYR A 182 2.72 19.89 -1.15
C TYR A 182 3.86 19.29 -0.32
N PHE A 183 4.93 18.84 -0.98
CA PHE A 183 6.06 18.23 -0.29
C PHE A 183 6.93 19.24 0.46
N LYS A 184 7.10 20.45 -0.07
CA LYS A 184 7.79 21.56 0.61
C LYS A 184 7.14 21.89 1.95
N LYS A 185 5.80 21.97 2.00
CA LYS A 185 5.08 22.19 3.26
C LYS A 185 5.35 21.06 4.27
N ARG A 186 5.37 19.81 3.82
CA ARG A 186 5.67 18.65 4.69
C ARG A 186 7.10 18.65 5.18
N LEU A 187 8.07 18.95 4.32
CA LEU A 187 9.49 19.04 4.68
C LEU A 187 9.75 20.11 5.74
N LYS A 188 9.10 21.28 5.63
CA LYS A 188 9.18 22.35 6.64
C LYS A 188 8.65 21.97 8.01
N LEU A 189 7.65 21.08 8.05
CA LEU A 189 7.01 20.62 9.29
C LEU A 189 7.67 19.35 9.86
N THR A 190 8.73 18.85 9.23
CA THR A 190 9.35 17.58 9.59
C THR A 190 10.77 17.81 10.08
N ASP A 191 11.04 17.34 11.29
CA ASP A 191 12.38 17.35 11.88
C ASP A 191 13.12 16.02 11.64
N GLY A 192 14.45 16.11 11.62
CA GLY A 192 15.34 14.96 11.44
C GLY A 192 15.63 14.61 9.98
N LYS A 193 16.90 14.27 9.71
CA LYS A 193 17.39 13.97 8.35
C LYS A 193 16.70 12.75 7.73
N ILE A 194 16.53 11.66 8.49
CA ILE A 194 15.89 10.43 8.00
C ILE A 194 14.42 10.68 7.60
N SER A 195 13.66 11.40 8.42
CA SER A 195 12.26 11.72 8.15
C SER A 195 12.11 12.61 6.91
N LYS A 196 12.95 13.64 6.79
CA LYS A 196 12.99 14.49 5.58
C LYS A 196 13.35 13.67 4.34
N PHE A 197 14.33 12.78 4.44
CA PHE A 197 14.72 11.93 3.33
C PHE A 197 13.61 10.94 2.92
N SER A 198 12.87 10.38 3.89
CA SER A 198 11.69 9.56 3.59
C SER A 198 10.63 10.33 2.80
N ILE A 199 10.38 11.61 3.15
CA ILE A 199 9.47 12.48 2.40
C ILE A 199 10.00 12.76 0.99
N VAL A 200 11.31 12.99 0.85
CA VAL A 200 11.96 13.13 -0.46
C VAL A 200 11.75 11.89 -1.33
N ARG A 201 11.96 10.68 -0.80
CA ARG A 201 11.72 9.43 -1.53
C ARG A 201 10.25 9.27 -1.93
N GLU A 202 9.32 9.62 -1.04
CA GLU A 202 7.88 9.63 -1.35
C GLU A 202 7.57 10.59 -2.51
N ALA A 203 8.16 11.78 -2.50
CA ALA A 203 7.97 12.79 -3.53
C ALA A 203 8.47 12.31 -4.90
N VAL A 204 9.69 11.75 -4.94
CA VAL A 204 10.29 11.22 -6.17
C VAL A 204 9.44 10.08 -6.74
N THR A 205 9.03 9.12 -5.91
CA THR A 205 8.18 8.01 -6.34
C THR A 205 6.85 8.49 -6.88
N ASN A 206 6.20 9.44 -6.20
CA ASN A 206 4.96 10.02 -6.69
C ASN A 206 5.20 10.70 -8.04
N ASN A 207 6.22 11.53 -8.18
CA ASN A 207 6.51 12.22 -9.44
C ASN A 207 6.73 11.24 -10.61
N ILE A 208 7.45 10.14 -10.37
CA ILE A 208 7.67 9.08 -11.36
C ILE A 208 6.36 8.42 -11.79
N GLN A 209 5.41 8.19 -10.88
CA GLN A 209 4.09 7.65 -11.26
C GLN A 209 3.33 8.58 -12.22
N TRP A 210 3.53 9.89 -12.09
CA TRP A 210 2.95 10.91 -12.96
C TRP A 210 3.81 11.24 -14.19
N SER A 211 5.00 10.65 -14.32
CA SER A 211 5.98 11.01 -15.36
C SER A 211 5.45 10.86 -16.78
N HIS A 212 4.60 9.86 -17.04
CA HIS A 212 3.94 9.62 -18.33
C HIS A 212 3.06 10.78 -18.82
N THR A 213 2.78 11.76 -17.95
CA THR A 213 1.94 12.91 -18.27
C THR A 213 2.75 14.16 -18.64
N TYR A 214 4.10 14.10 -18.55
CA TYR A 214 5.00 15.19 -18.92
C TYR A 214 5.40 15.11 -20.39
N ALA A 215 5.67 16.27 -21.00
CA ALA A 215 6.20 16.34 -22.36
C ALA A 215 7.58 15.67 -22.47
N ASP A 216 8.43 15.85 -21.45
CA ASP A 216 9.70 15.14 -21.28
C ASP A 216 9.76 14.48 -19.88
N PRO A 217 9.30 13.23 -19.75
CA PRO A 217 9.25 12.52 -18.48
C PRO A 217 10.59 12.45 -17.76
N THR A 218 11.69 12.32 -18.51
CA THR A 218 13.01 12.06 -17.94
C THR A 218 13.56 13.31 -17.27
N ASN A 219 13.58 14.43 -18.00
CA ASN A 219 14.17 15.65 -17.47
C ASN A 219 13.27 16.33 -16.43
N TYR A 220 11.95 16.22 -16.56
CA TYR A 220 11.01 16.68 -15.52
C TYR A 220 11.24 15.91 -14.20
N THR A 221 11.40 14.59 -14.27
CA THR A 221 11.62 13.76 -13.09
C THR A 221 12.98 14.07 -12.44
N LYS A 222 14.06 14.14 -13.23
CA LYS A 222 15.40 14.47 -12.72
C LYS A 222 15.41 15.84 -12.03
N TYR A 223 14.78 16.84 -12.65
CA TYR A 223 14.76 18.19 -12.13
C TYR A 223 13.88 18.31 -10.88
N PHE A 224 12.73 17.64 -10.85
CA PHE A 224 11.90 17.54 -9.66
C PHE A 224 12.64 16.87 -8.50
N GLU A 225 13.32 15.74 -8.76
CA GLU A 225 14.15 15.06 -7.77
C GLU A 225 15.25 15.98 -7.24
N TYR A 226 15.97 16.69 -8.11
CA TYR A 226 16.96 17.68 -7.68
C TYR A 226 16.36 18.76 -6.76
N LEU A 227 15.25 19.39 -7.19
CA LEU A 227 14.59 20.44 -6.42
C LEU A 227 14.13 19.97 -5.04
N ILE A 228 13.60 18.74 -4.93
CA ILE A 228 13.11 18.29 -3.63
C ILE A 228 14.25 17.97 -2.65
N TYR A 229 15.42 17.55 -3.15
CA TYR A 229 16.62 17.38 -2.33
C TYR A 229 17.17 18.72 -1.84
N VAL A 230 17.11 19.76 -2.67
CA VAL A 230 17.42 21.15 -2.29
C VAL A 230 16.44 21.64 -1.22
N GLU A 231 15.13 21.50 -1.43
CA GLU A 231 14.10 21.90 -0.46
C GLU A 231 14.18 21.14 0.88
N ALA A 232 14.70 19.92 0.86
CA ALA A 232 14.96 19.14 2.08
C ALA A 232 16.25 19.57 2.82
N GLY A 233 17.10 20.39 2.19
CA GLY A 233 18.37 20.86 2.74
C GLY A 233 19.52 19.87 2.61
N PHE A 234 19.46 18.91 1.68
CA PHE A 234 20.55 17.96 1.44
C PHE A 234 21.53 18.41 0.36
N ILE A 235 21.16 19.41 -0.44
CA ILE A 235 21.98 20.02 -1.48
C ILE A 235 21.95 21.54 -1.26
N GLU A 236 23.14 22.14 -1.15
CA GLU A 236 23.31 23.60 -1.17
C GLU A 236 23.26 24.11 -2.61
N ILE A 237 22.65 25.29 -2.80
CA ILE A 237 22.50 25.97 -4.10
C ILE A 237 23.72 26.83 -4.37
#